data_AF-A0A7Y8TFX9-F1
#
_entry.id   AF-A0A7Y8TFX9-F1
#
_cell.length_a   1.000
_cell.length_b   1.000
_cell.length_c   1.000
_cell.angle_alpha   90.00
_cell.angle_beta   90.00
_cell.angle_gamma   90.00
#
_symmetry.space_group_name_H-M   'P 1'
#
loop_
_entity.id
_entity.type
_entity.pdbx_description
1 polymer ?
#
loop_
_entity_poly.entity_id
_entity_poly.type
_entity_poly.pdbx_seq_one_letter_code
_entity_poly.pdbx_strand_id
1 'polypeptide(L)' 'ANRKAWDFFQTLPPSYHKSAINWIMTAKQETVSLKRLDELIRDSEAGRRIKRLNYKKY' A
#
# COMPACT_ATOMS: atom_id res chain seq x y z
N ALA A 1 12.21 7.43 -8.70
CA ALA A 1 12.84 6.47 -7.78
C ALA A 1 12.08 5.14 -7.65
N ASN A 2 10.74 5.08 -7.67
CA ASN A 2 10.01 3.83 -7.33
C ASN A 2 9.17 3.24 -8.49
N ARG A 3 9.76 3.14 -9.69
CA ARG A 3 9.01 2.74 -10.91
C ARG A 3 8.43 1.32 -10.79
N LYS A 4 9.20 0.37 -10.27
CA LYS A 4 8.77 -1.02 -10.06
C LYS A 4 7.60 -1.12 -9.07
N ALA A 5 7.69 -0.39 -7.95
CA ALA A 5 6.63 -0.31 -6.96
C ALA A 5 5.33 0.22 -7.57
N TRP A 6 5.46 1.30 -8.35
CA TRP A 6 4.33 1.94 -9.00
C TRP A 6 3.69 1.04 -10.05
N ASP A 7 4.50 0.41 -10.91
CA ASP A 7 4.01 -0.50 -11.95
C ASP A 7 3.23 -1.66 -11.32
N PHE A 8 3.77 -2.31 -10.28
CA PHE A 8 3.05 -3.36 -9.56
C PHE A 8 1.77 -2.83 -8.91
N PHE A 9 1.84 -1.69 -8.22
CA PHE A 9 0.67 -1.08 -7.59
C PHE A 9 -0.43 -0.82 -8.62
N GLN A 10 -0.11 -0.28 -9.81
CA GLN A 10 -1.07 -0.03 -10.89
C GLN A 10 -1.76 -1.31 -11.40
N THR A 11 -1.11 -2.48 -11.32
CA THR A 11 -1.74 -3.76 -11.69
C THR A 11 -2.78 -4.26 -10.69
N LEU A 12 -2.80 -3.70 -9.46
CA LEU A 12 -3.73 -4.14 -8.42
C LEU A 12 -5.17 -3.64 -8.67
N PRO A 13 -6.20 -4.35 -8.18
CA PRO A 13 -7.58 -3.92 -8.36
C PRO A 13 -7.86 -2.54 -7.74
N PRO A 14 -8.78 -1.74 -8.31
CA PRO A 14 -9.15 -0.43 -7.76
C PRO A 14 -9.61 -0.45 -6.29
N SER A 15 -10.20 -1.57 -5.84
CA SER A 15 -10.58 -1.79 -4.45
C SER A 15 -9.38 -1.83 -3.51
N TYR A 16 -8.25 -2.39 -3.95
CA TYR A 16 -7.01 -2.41 -3.21
C TYR A 16 -6.37 -1.02 -3.17
N HIS A 17 -6.38 -0.28 -4.29
CA HIS A 17 -5.87 1.11 -4.31
C HIS A 17 -6.59 1.98 -3.30
N LYS A 18 -7.92 1.94 -3.29
CA LYS A 18 -8.74 2.70 -2.33
C LYS A 18 -8.41 2.32 -0.89
N SER A 19 -8.24 1.03 -0.63
CA SER A 19 -7.90 0.53 0.71
C SER A 19 -6.51 0.98 1.15
N ALA A 20 -5.52 0.95 0.26
CA ALA A 20 -4.16 1.40 0.54
C ALA A 20 -4.08 2.91 0.78
N ILE A 21 -4.74 3.70 -0.07
CA ILE A 21 -4.80 5.17 0.09
C ILE A 21 -5.50 5.54 1.39
N ASN A 22 -6.68 4.97 1.67
CA ASN A 22 -7.39 5.21 2.93
C ASN A 22 -6.55 4.79 4.14
N TRP A 23 -5.85 3.66 4.05
CA TRP A 23 -4.97 3.22 5.12
C TRP A 23 -3.82 4.21 5.38
N ILE A 24 -3.21 4.81 4.35
CA ILE A 24 -2.21 5.87 4.55
C ILE A 24 -2.88 7.11 5.17
N MET A 25 -4.00 7.56 4.59
CA MET A 25 -4.71 8.80 4.99
C MET A 25 -5.33 8.75 6.40
N THR A 26 -5.65 7.56 6.93
CA THR A 26 -6.16 7.42 8.31
C THR A 26 -5.10 7.62 9.39
N ALA A 27 -3.82 7.78 9.03
CA ALA A 27 -2.78 8.08 10.00
C ALA A 27 -2.95 9.50 10.55
N LYS A 28 -3.13 9.63 11.87
CA LYS A 28 -3.25 10.94 12.54
C LYS A 28 -1.95 11.73 12.60
N GLN A 29 -0.81 11.06 12.44
CA GLN A 29 0.52 11.65 12.50
C GLN A 29 1.22 11.43 11.16
N GLU A 30 1.87 12.48 10.65
CA GLU A 30 2.57 12.45 9.36
C GLU A 30 3.68 11.40 9.34
N THR A 31 4.44 11.24 10.43
CA THR A 31 5.47 10.21 10.55
C THR A 31 4.91 8.79 10.37
N VAL A 32 3.66 8.57 10.80
CA VAL A 32 2.97 7.28 10.63
C VAL A 32 2.47 7.13 9.20
N SER A 33 2.00 8.22 8.57
CA SER A 33 1.63 8.23 7.15
C SER A 33 2.83 7.88 6.26
N LEU A 34 3.99 8.50 6.51
CA LEU A 34 5.24 8.24 5.78
C LEU A 34 5.72 6.80 5.98
N LYS A 35 5.65 6.26 7.20
CA LYS A 35 5.96 4.85 7.46
C LYS A 35 5.05 3.88 6.69
N ARG A 36 3.75 4.17 6.62
CA ARG A 36 2.78 3.36 5.84
C ARG A 36 3.04 3.46 4.34
N LEU A 37 3.41 4.63 3.86
CA LEU A 37 3.78 4.85 2.46
C LEU A 37 5.06 4.07 2.10
N ASP A 38 6.08 4.11 2.96
CA ASP A 38 7.31 3.35 2.78
C ASP A 38 7.04 1.84 2.75
N GLU A 39 6.19 1.35 3.65
CA GLU A 39 5.75 -0.05 3.67
C GLU A 39 5.02 -0.43 2.36
N LEU A 40 4.13 0.44 1.86
CA LEU A 40 3.45 0.23 0.58
C LEU A 40 4.46 0.12 -0.58
N ILE A 41 5.45 1.02 -0.63
CA ILE A 41 6.46 1.04 -1.69
C ILE A 41 7.27 -0.24 -1.62
N ARG A 42 7.84 -0.58 -0.46
CA ARG A 42 8.68 -1.76 -0.27
C ARG A 42 7.97 -3.07 -0.62
N ASP A 43 6.72 -3.24 -0.18
CA ASP A 43 5.96 -4.44 -0.51
C ASP A 43 5.60 -4.49 -2.00
N SER A 44 5.27 -3.34 -2.60
CA SER A 44 4.97 -3.26 -4.03
C SER A 44 6.21 -3.54 -4.89
N GLU A 45 7.39 -3.07 -4.49
CA GLU A 45 8.66 -3.43 -5.14
C GLU A 45 8.96 -4.93 -5.07
N ALA A 46 8.56 -5.57 -3.96
CA ALA A 46 8.65 -7.02 -3.79
C ALA A 46 7.53 -7.79 -4.52
N GLY A 47 6.62 -7.11 -5.23
CA GLY A 47 5.47 -7.73 -5.90
C GLY A 47 4.43 -8.31 -4.93
N ARG A 48 4.34 -7.75 -3.72
CA ARG A 48 3.42 -8.21 -2.67
C ARG A 48 2.44 -7.11 -2.28
N ARG A 49 1.26 -7.54 -1.82
CA ARG A 49 0.28 -6.66 -1.18
C ARG A 49 0.62 -6.50 0.30
N ILE A 50 0.30 -5.34 0.86
CA ILE A 50 0.39 -5.09 2.30
C ILE A 50 -0.46 -6.13 3.02
N LYS A 51 0.17 -6.89 3.92
CA LYS A 51 -0.48 -8.01 4.63
C LYS A 51 -1.76 -7.58 5.34
N ARG A 52 -1.76 -6.38 5.93
CA ARG A 52 -2.90 -5.82 6.66
C ARG A 52 -4.12 -5.54 5.77
N LEU A 53 -3.90 -5.26 4.48
CA LEU A 53 -4.95 -5.01 3.50
C LEU A 53 -5.40 -6.28 2.77
N ASN A 54 -4.71 -7.40 3.01
CA ASN A 54 -5.11 -8.70 2.49
C ASN A 54 -6.18 -9.29 3.41
N TYR A 55 -7.44 -8.89 3.20
CA TYR A 55 -8.58 -9.44 3.94
C TYR A 55 -8.79 -10.90 3.55
N LYS A 56 -8.29 -11.83 4.36
CA LYS A 56 -8.73 -13.22 4.33
C LYS A 56 -10.08 -13.27 5.04
N LYS A 57 -11.17 -13.24 4.27
CA LYS A 57 -12.50 -13.58 4.79
C LYS A 57 -12.50 -15.10 4.98
N TYR A 58 -12.42 -15.56 6.23
CA TYR A 58 -12.66 -16.96 6.59
C TYR A 58 -14.12 -17.32 6.32
#